data_AF-A0A090SVH6-F1
#
_entry.id   AF-A0A090SVH6-F1
#
_cell.length_a   1.000
_cell.length_b   1.000
_cell.length_c   1.000
_cell.angle_alpha   90.00
_cell.angle_beta   90.00
_cell.angle_gamma   90.00
#
_symmetry.space_group_name_H-M   'P 1'
#
loop_
_entity.id
_entity.type
_entity.pdbx_description
1 polymer ?
#
loop_
_entity_poly.entity_id
_entity_poly.type
_entity_poly.pdbx_seq_one_letter_code
_entity_poly.pdbx_strand_id
1 'polypeptide(L)'
;MIAATFSGLEKRNIHFTTATKIGFSFIMTAIAFGILAFAVKNVGEDVIIRPEVFLVIHFFQAFAEVIVGSLVVAFILSVAPKHIENFSVSLFSVAIALSGIVGAVFSTSIAAEKGQEITQEFVQTVYGDYFGLLTMLAIVMVLVALLSSIAIRKMLAAADAHQPKEQVELTEAES
;
A
#
# COMPACT_ATOMS: atom_id res chain seq x y z
N MET A 1 12.73 -9.47 11.79
CA MET A 1 12.00 -10.20 10.72
C MET A 1 12.13 -9.49 9.39
N ILE A 2 11.56 -8.29 9.20
CA ILE A 2 11.63 -7.55 7.92
C ILE A 2 13.07 -7.21 7.50
N ALA A 3 13.92 -6.79 8.45
CA ALA A 3 15.35 -6.57 8.19
C ALA A 3 16.07 -7.84 7.71
N ALA A 4 15.68 -9.02 8.19
CA ALA A 4 16.29 -10.29 7.78
C ALA A 4 15.85 -10.70 6.37
N THR A 5 14.59 -10.46 6.00
CA THR A 5 14.09 -10.71 4.65
C THR A 5 14.70 -9.75 3.63
N PHE A 6 14.85 -8.46 3.98
CA PHE A 6 15.49 -7.46 3.12
C PHE A 6 17.01 -7.70 2.98
N SER A 7 17.74 -8.00 4.05
CA SER A 7 19.16 -8.38 3.97
C SER A 7 19.39 -9.72 3.25
N GLY A 8 18.40 -10.63 3.26
CA GLY A 8 18.43 -11.85 2.46
C GLY A 8 18.19 -11.63 0.97
N LEU A 9 17.35 -10.66 0.59
CA LEU A 9 17.12 -10.26 -0.80
C LEU A 9 18.29 -9.45 -1.37
N GLU A 10 18.96 -8.65 -0.54
CA GLU A 10 20.15 -7.88 -0.92
C GLU A 10 21.34 -8.80 -1.28
N LYS A 11 21.46 -9.95 -0.59
CA LYS A 11 22.41 -11.03 -0.95
C LYS A 11 22.14 -11.71 -2.30
N ARG A 12 20.98 -11.45 -2.95
CA ARG A 12 20.58 -12.05 -4.23
C ARG A 12 20.68 -11.09 -5.43
N ASN A 13 21.29 -9.91 -5.29
CA ASN A 13 21.58 -8.99 -6.41
C ASN A 13 20.34 -8.46 -7.17
N ILE A 14 19.14 -8.47 -6.56
CA ILE A 14 17.93 -7.93 -7.19
C ILE A 14 17.62 -6.54 -6.63
N HIS A 15 18.08 -5.49 -7.31
CA HIS A 15 17.75 -4.10 -7.00
C HIS A 15 16.31 -3.78 -7.44
N PHE A 16 15.31 -4.25 -6.69
CA PHE A 16 13.94 -3.78 -6.89
C PHE A 16 13.85 -2.30 -6.54
N THR A 17 13.40 -1.48 -7.50
CA THR A 17 13.15 -0.05 -7.23
C THR A 17 12.09 0.09 -6.15
N THR A 18 12.19 1.15 -5.34
CA THR A 18 11.24 1.44 -4.25
C THR A 18 9.79 1.43 -4.74
N ALA A 19 9.52 1.95 -5.94
CA ALA A 19 8.19 1.90 -6.56
C ALA A 19 7.66 0.46 -6.81
N THR A 20 8.53 -0.50 -7.13
CA THR A 20 8.14 -1.90 -7.32
C THR A 20 7.88 -2.60 -5.97
N LYS A 21 8.65 -2.23 -4.94
CA LYS A 21 8.40 -2.69 -3.56
C LYS A 21 7.04 -2.20 -3.04
N ILE A 22 6.67 -0.96 -3.37
CA ILE A 22 5.33 -0.41 -3.08
C ILE A 22 4.26 -1.12 -3.92
N GLY A 23 4.49 -1.44 -5.19
CA GLY A 23 3.55 -2.24 -5.98
C GLY A 23 3.26 -3.61 -5.36
N PHE A 24 4.27 -4.24 -4.75
CA PHE A 24 4.13 -5.53 -4.08
C PHE A 24 3.22 -5.49 -2.84
N SER A 25 3.21 -4.38 -2.08
CA SER A 25 2.30 -4.26 -0.94
C SER A 25 0.83 -4.22 -1.39
N PHE A 26 0.52 -3.56 -2.51
CA PHE A 26 -0.83 -3.58 -3.07
C PHE A 26 -1.27 -4.98 -3.53
N ILE A 27 -0.35 -5.81 -4.02
CA ILE A 27 -0.63 -7.22 -4.33
C ILE A 27 -0.99 -8.00 -3.06
N MET A 28 -0.21 -7.82 -1.98
CA MET A 28 -0.51 -8.44 -0.69
C MET A 28 -1.87 -8.00 -0.14
N THR A 29 -2.21 -6.70 -0.25
CA THR A 29 -3.52 -6.17 0.13
C THR A 29 -4.65 -6.75 -0.71
N ALA A 30 -4.45 -6.92 -2.03
CA ALA A 30 -5.43 -7.57 -2.90
C ALA A 30 -5.67 -9.03 -2.51
N ILE A 31 -4.61 -9.77 -2.17
CA ILE A 31 -4.72 -11.15 -1.66
C ILE A 31 -5.48 -11.18 -0.34
N ALA A 32 -5.17 -10.27 0.59
CA ALA A 32 -5.84 -10.18 1.88
C ALA A 32 -7.34 -9.94 1.74
N PHE A 33 -7.75 -8.93 0.95
CA PHE A 33 -9.16 -8.66 0.69
C PHE A 33 -9.83 -9.77 -0.12
N GLY A 34 -9.12 -10.41 -1.05
CA GLY A 34 -9.66 -11.53 -1.82
C GLY A 34 -9.99 -12.75 -0.94
N ILE A 35 -9.09 -13.09 -0.01
CA ILE A 35 -9.33 -14.15 0.99
C ILE A 35 -10.50 -13.76 1.89
N LEU A 36 -10.58 -12.51 2.33
CA LEU A 36 -11.68 -12.02 3.17
C LEU A 36 -13.02 -12.06 2.42
N ALA A 37 -13.08 -11.59 1.18
CA ALA A 37 -14.28 -11.63 0.36
C ALA A 37 -14.76 -13.07 0.14
N PHE A 38 -13.83 -13.99 -0.14
CA PHE A 38 -14.15 -15.41 -0.28
C PHE A 38 -14.66 -16.01 1.04
N ALA A 39 -14.02 -15.70 2.17
CA ALA A 39 -14.41 -16.19 3.48
C ALA A 39 -15.80 -15.69 3.90
N VAL A 40 -16.11 -14.42 3.61
CA VAL A 40 -17.41 -13.81 3.92
C VAL A 40 -18.51 -14.37 3.03
N LYS A 41 -18.26 -14.56 1.72
CA LYS A 41 -19.24 -15.15 0.80
C LYS A 41 -19.54 -16.63 1.08
N ASN A 42 -18.64 -17.33 1.75
CA ASN A 42 -18.80 -18.74 2.15
C ASN A 42 -19.03 -18.89 3.66
N VAL A 43 -19.46 -17.83 4.36
CA VAL A 43 -19.74 -17.90 5.79
C VAL A 43 -20.98 -18.76 6.06
N GLY A 44 -20.94 -19.58 7.11
CA GLY A 44 -22.06 -20.44 7.53
C GLY A 44 -23.14 -19.67 8.31
N GLU A 45 -24.15 -20.40 8.78
CA GLU A 45 -25.32 -19.85 9.49
C GLU A 45 -24.95 -19.10 10.78
N ASP A 46 -23.83 -19.46 11.42
CA ASP A 46 -23.34 -18.79 12.63
C ASP A 46 -22.71 -17.40 12.35
N VAL A 47 -22.55 -17.00 11.08
CA VAL A 47 -22.01 -15.70 10.64
C VAL A 47 -20.63 -15.36 11.25
N ILE A 48 -19.85 -16.38 11.60
CA ILE A 48 -18.52 -16.22 12.20
C ILE A 48 -17.45 -16.62 11.19
N ILE A 49 -16.48 -15.73 10.96
CA ILE A 49 -15.26 -16.05 10.22
C ILE A 49 -14.32 -16.82 11.15
N ARG A 50 -13.78 -17.93 10.64
CA ARG A 50 -12.82 -18.75 11.39
C ARG A 50 -11.57 -17.94 11.78
N PRO A 51 -11.10 -18.02 13.04
CA PRO A 51 -9.94 -17.26 13.50
C PRO A 51 -8.68 -17.46 12.67
N GLU A 52 -8.46 -18.67 12.11
CA GLU A 52 -7.31 -18.98 11.29
C GLU A 52 -7.31 -18.17 9.98
N VAL A 53 -8.48 -17.98 9.37
CA VAL A 53 -8.64 -17.18 8.16
C VAL A 53 -8.40 -15.71 8.47
N PHE A 54 -8.92 -15.22 9.59
CA PHE A 54 -8.68 -13.87 10.07
C PHE A 54 -7.20 -13.58 10.29
N LEU A 55 -6.45 -14.54 10.86
CA LEU A 55 -5.01 -14.45 11.07
C LEU A 55 -4.26 -14.36 9.73
N VAL A 56 -4.61 -15.19 8.75
CA VAL A 56 -3.98 -15.16 7.41
C VAL A 56 -4.21 -13.81 6.72
N ILE A 57 -5.42 -13.25 6.81
CA ILE A 57 -5.75 -11.93 6.23
C ILE A 57 -4.89 -10.84 6.90
N HIS A 58 -4.83 -10.83 8.23
CA HIS A 58 -4.04 -9.85 8.98
C HIS A 58 -2.55 -10.00 8.73
N PHE A 59 -2.06 -11.23 8.52
CA PHE A 59 -0.68 -11.46 8.14
C PHE A 59 -0.35 -10.73 6.83
N PHE A 60 -1.13 -10.89 5.78
CA PHE A 60 -0.87 -10.18 4.51
C PHE A 60 -1.01 -8.66 4.65
N GLN A 61 -2.04 -8.17 5.35
CA GLN A 61 -2.24 -6.74 5.58
C GLN A 61 -1.10 -6.10 6.38
N ALA A 62 -0.67 -6.71 7.48
CA ALA A 62 0.40 -6.19 8.31
C ALA A 62 1.74 -6.13 7.54
N PHE A 63 2.04 -7.14 6.73
CA PHE A 63 3.23 -7.11 5.87
C PHE A 63 3.14 -6.00 4.81
N ALA A 64 1.99 -5.85 4.16
CA ALA A 64 1.76 -4.79 3.19
C ALA A 64 1.95 -3.40 3.82
N GLU A 65 1.34 -3.19 4.99
CA GLU A 65 1.40 -1.93 5.72
C GLU A 65 2.83 -1.54 6.09
N VAL A 66 3.63 -2.47 6.61
CA VAL A 66 5.00 -2.13 7.02
C VAL A 66 5.89 -1.80 5.82
N ILE A 67 5.70 -2.45 4.67
CA ILE A 67 6.43 -2.11 3.44
C ILE A 67 6.12 -0.66 3.02
N VAL A 68 4.86 -0.26 3.03
CA VAL A 68 4.46 1.12 2.66
C VAL A 68 4.95 2.12 3.72
N GLY A 69 4.68 1.84 5.00
CA GLY A 69 5.01 2.73 6.10
C GLY A 69 6.51 3.02 6.22
N SER A 70 7.36 2.04 5.96
CA SER A 70 8.82 2.21 6.07
C SER A 70 9.48 2.84 4.84
N LEU A 71 8.93 2.62 3.64
CA LEU A 71 9.60 3.01 2.40
C LEU A 71 9.16 4.37 1.84
N VAL A 72 7.94 4.82 2.12
CA VAL A 72 7.37 6.00 1.45
C VAL A 72 8.07 7.29 1.86
N VAL A 73 8.38 7.49 3.15
CA VAL A 73 9.08 8.70 3.59
C VAL A 73 10.48 8.75 2.98
N ALA A 74 11.26 7.66 3.10
CA ALA A 74 12.59 7.58 2.50
C ALA A 74 12.57 7.81 0.99
N PHE A 75 11.52 7.33 0.30
CA PHE A 75 11.34 7.60 -1.13
C PHE A 75 11.13 9.09 -1.41
N ILE A 76 10.24 9.76 -0.66
CA ILE A 76 10.00 11.20 -0.79
C ILE A 76 11.30 11.99 -0.63
N LEU A 77 12.10 11.68 0.40
CA LEU A 77 13.40 12.34 0.61
C LEU A 77 14.36 12.10 -0.56
N SER A 78 14.36 10.89 -1.13
CA SER A 78 15.25 10.53 -2.24
C SER A 78 14.92 11.20 -3.57
N VAL A 79 13.68 11.67 -3.76
CA VAL A 79 13.25 12.31 -5.03
C VAL A 79 12.93 13.81 -4.90
N ALA A 80 12.72 14.31 -3.68
CA ALA A 80 12.42 15.70 -3.45
C ALA A 80 13.70 16.56 -3.51
N PRO A 81 13.67 17.74 -4.15
CA PRO A 81 14.76 18.71 -4.05
C PRO A 81 15.01 19.13 -2.59
N LYS A 82 16.29 19.23 -2.18
CA LYS A 82 16.70 19.54 -0.79
C LYS A 82 16.01 20.78 -0.19
N HIS A 83 15.70 21.77 -1.01
CA HIS A 83 15.03 23.00 -0.56
C HIS A 83 13.56 22.81 -0.17
N ILE A 84 12.89 21.74 -0.63
CA ILE A 84 11.45 21.51 -0.40
C ILE A 84 11.14 20.15 0.25
N GLU A 85 12.17 19.37 0.60
CA GLU A 85 12.04 18.02 1.17
C GLU A 85 11.11 17.98 2.40
N ASN A 86 11.34 18.86 3.38
CA ASN A 86 10.51 18.95 4.59
C ASN A 86 9.04 19.34 4.28
N PHE A 87 8.82 20.12 3.23
CA PHE A 87 7.48 20.46 2.76
C PHE A 87 6.79 19.27 2.09
N SER A 88 7.51 18.46 1.31
CA SER A 88 6.96 17.24 0.71
C SER A 88 6.60 16.19 1.77
N VAL A 89 7.40 16.05 2.83
CA VAL A 89 7.08 15.15 3.95
C VAL A 89 5.84 15.64 4.72
N SER A 90 5.72 16.94 4.99
CA SER A 90 4.56 17.46 5.70
C SER A 90 3.27 17.31 4.88
N LEU A 91 3.34 17.52 3.56
CA LEU A 91 2.22 17.28 2.64
C LEU A 91 1.79 15.81 2.66
N PHE A 92 2.75 14.88 2.72
CA PHE A 92 2.44 13.45 2.85
C PHE A 92 1.72 13.13 4.17
N SER A 93 2.14 13.72 5.30
CA SER A 93 1.44 13.55 6.58
C SER A 93 -0.02 14.04 6.52
N VAL A 94 -0.28 15.16 5.85
CA VAL A 94 -1.65 15.66 5.62
C VAL A 94 -2.46 14.68 4.77
N ALA A 95 -1.86 14.14 3.70
CA ALA A 95 -2.51 13.15 2.84
C ALA A 95 -2.90 11.88 3.62
N ILE A 96 -2.03 11.37 4.49
CA ILE A 96 -2.32 10.22 5.35
C ILE A 96 -3.49 10.52 6.31
N ALA A 97 -3.51 11.70 6.94
CA ALA A 97 -4.60 12.09 7.83
C ALA A 97 -5.95 12.15 7.09
N LEU A 98 -5.98 12.74 5.89
CA LEU A 98 -7.17 12.80 5.05
C LEU A 98 -7.61 11.40 4.59
N SER A 99 -6.66 10.51 4.28
CA SER A 99 -6.96 9.11 3.94
C SER A 99 -7.68 8.38 5.08
N GLY A 100 -7.36 8.69 6.34
CA GLY A 100 -8.06 8.14 7.51
C GLY A 100 -9.54 8.55 7.56
N ILE A 101 -9.85 9.82 7.24
CA ILE A 101 -11.23 10.31 7.16
C ILE A 101 -11.99 9.61 6.02
N VAL A 102 -11.36 9.48 4.85
CA VAL A 102 -11.96 8.75 3.72
C VAL A 102 -12.25 7.30 4.10
N GLY A 103 -11.32 6.63 4.77
CA GLY A 103 -11.52 5.26 5.29
C GLY A 103 -12.69 5.17 6.28
N ALA A 104 -12.85 6.14 7.17
CA ALA A 104 -13.98 6.20 8.10
C ALA A 104 -15.32 6.33 7.36
N VAL A 105 -15.41 7.21 6.35
CA VAL A 105 -16.62 7.35 5.53
C VAL A 105 -16.96 6.02 4.85
N PHE A 106 -15.98 5.36 4.23
CA PHE A 106 -16.16 4.05 3.63
C PHE A 106 -16.63 2.97 4.62
N SER A 107 -16.11 2.99 5.85
CA SER A 107 -16.55 2.07 6.91
C SER A 107 -17.98 2.36 7.38
N THR A 108 -18.40 3.62 7.41
CA THR A 108 -19.79 3.97 7.78
C THR A 108 -20.80 3.56 6.72
N SER A 109 -20.42 3.53 5.44
CA SER A 109 -21.31 3.12 4.34
C SER A 109 -21.75 1.67 4.39
N ILE A 110 -21.03 0.82 5.14
CA ILE A 110 -21.35 -0.61 5.31
C ILE A 110 -21.81 -0.96 6.73
N ALA A 111 -21.91 0.03 7.61
CA ALA A 111 -22.32 -0.22 8.98
C ALA A 111 -23.78 -0.68 8.99
N ALA A 112 -24.04 -1.82 9.65
CA ALA A 112 -25.42 -2.29 9.84
C ALA A 112 -26.21 -1.26 10.65
N GLU A 113 -27.47 -1.05 10.30
CA GLU A 113 -28.34 -0.15 11.05
C GLU A 113 -28.54 -0.68 12.48
N LYS A 114 -28.67 0.23 13.45
CA LYS A 114 -28.82 -0.14 14.85
C LYS A 114 -30.10 -0.95 15.03
N GLY A 115 -29.95 -2.24 15.37
CA GLY A 115 -31.07 -3.17 15.59
C GLY A 115 -31.38 -4.07 14.40
N GLN A 116 -30.64 -3.98 13.30
CA GLN A 116 -30.75 -4.92 12.19
C GLN A 116 -30.17 -6.29 12.59
N GLU A 117 -30.94 -7.36 12.39
CA GLU A 117 -30.44 -8.72 12.61
C GLU A 117 -29.35 -9.06 11.58
N ILE A 118 -28.19 -9.48 12.07
CA ILE A 118 -27.06 -9.89 11.24
C ILE A 118 -27.40 -11.28 10.69
N THR A 119 -28.09 -11.33 9.56
CA THR A 119 -28.39 -12.57 8.85
C THR A 119 -27.22 -12.98 7.95
N GLN A 120 -27.15 -14.26 7.65
CA GLN A 120 -26.15 -14.80 6.72
C GLN A 120 -26.23 -14.13 5.34
N GLU A 121 -27.45 -13.93 4.83
CA GLU A 121 -27.68 -13.27 3.54
C GLU A 121 -27.18 -11.83 3.55
N PHE A 122 -27.44 -11.08 4.63
CA PHE A 122 -26.93 -9.71 4.78
C PHE A 122 -25.39 -9.66 4.76
N VAL A 123 -24.73 -10.56 5.49
CA VAL A 123 -23.26 -10.57 5.55
C VAL A 123 -22.64 -11.00 4.22
N GLN A 124 -23.19 -12.02 3.56
CA GLN A 124 -22.69 -12.47 2.26
C GLN A 124 -22.85 -11.41 1.17
N THR A 125 -23.96 -10.67 1.18
CA THR A 125 -24.24 -9.63 0.19
C THR A 125 -23.50 -8.34 0.54
N VAL A 126 -23.82 -7.69 1.66
CA VAL A 126 -23.29 -6.37 2.01
C VAL A 126 -21.79 -6.42 2.28
N TYR A 127 -21.33 -7.29 3.18
CA TYR A 127 -19.89 -7.38 3.48
C TYR A 127 -19.12 -8.12 2.38
N GLY A 128 -19.68 -9.20 1.84
CA GLY A 128 -19.01 -9.99 0.80
C GLY A 128 -18.80 -9.22 -0.50
N ASP A 129 -19.80 -8.47 -0.98
CA ASP A 129 -19.64 -7.64 -2.18
C ASP A 129 -18.76 -6.43 -1.92
N TYR A 130 -18.83 -5.84 -0.73
CA TYR A 130 -17.95 -4.74 -0.35
C TYR A 130 -16.48 -5.15 -0.32
N PHE A 131 -16.13 -6.26 0.33
CA PHE A 131 -14.76 -6.77 0.32
C PHE A 131 -14.33 -7.23 -1.08
N GLY A 132 -15.26 -7.71 -1.90
CA GLY A 132 -15.04 -7.97 -3.33
C GLY A 132 -14.68 -6.70 -4.09
N LEU A 133 -15.38 -5.59 -3.85
CA LEU A 133 -15.09 -4.28 -4.41
C LEU A 133 -13.71 -3.78 -3.96
N LEU A 134 -13.37 -3.90 -2.67
CA LEU A 134 -12.04 -3.53 -2.15
C LEU A 134 -10.93 -4.37 -2.80
N THR A 135 -11.19 -5.65 -3.06
CA THR A 135 -10.26 -6.53 -3.79
C THR A 135 -10.02 -6.01 -5.20
N MET A 136 -11.09 -5.66 -5.93
CA MET A 136 -10.99 -5.10 -7.28
C MET A 136 -10.22 -3.78 -7.29
N LEU A 137 -10.52 -2.88 -6.36
CA LEU A 137 -9.80 -1.61 -6.22
C LEU A 137 -8.32 -1.83 -5.91
N ALA A 138 -7.98 -2.79 -5.05
CA ALA A 138 -6.59 -3.13 -4.76
C ALA A 138 -5.86 -3.63 -6.02
N ILE A 139 -6.49 -4.46 -6.85
CA ILE A 139 -5.92 -4.90 -8.15
C ILE A 139 -5.71 -3.71 -9.09
N VAL A 140 -6.66 -2.79 -9.17
CA VAL A 140 -6.51 -1.56 -9.97
C VAL A 140 -5.32 -0.73 -9.45
N MET A 141 -5.16 -0.63 -8.13
CA MET A 141 -4.01 0.06 -7.53
C MET A 141 -2.67 -0.61 -7.84
N VAL A 142 -2.62 -1.94 -7.98
CA VAL A 142 -1.42 -2.63 -8.47
C VAL A 142 -1.07 -2.15 -9.87
N LEU A 143 -2.05 -2.09 -10.78
CA LEU A 143 -1.81 -1.60 -12.15
C LEU A 143 -1.31 -0.15 -12.16
N VAL A 144 -1.97 0.72 -11.39
CA VAL A 144 -1.56 2.13 -11.25
C VAL A 144 -0.15 2.25 -10.70
N ALA A 145 0.20 1.45 -9.67
CA ALA A 145 1.53 1.47 -9.08
C ALA A 145 2.61 1.01 -10.08
N LEU A 146 2.35 -0.04 -10.87
CA LEU A 146 3.28 -0.52 -11.90
C LEU A 146 3.46 0.51 -13.02
N LEU A 147 2.38 1.10 -13.52
CA LEU A 147 2.44 2.15 -14.54
C LEU A 147 3.18 3.40 -14.04
N SER A 148 2.87 3.82 -12.81
CA SER A 148 3.56 4.94 -12.15
C SER A 148 5.03 4.65 -11.96
N SER A 149 5.40 3.41 -11.62
CA SER A 149 6.81 3.01 -11.50
C SER A 149 7.57 3.19 -12.82
N ILE A 150 6.95 2.94 -13.96
CA ILE A 150 7.58 3.15 -15.28
C ILE A 150 7.73 4.64 -15.54
N ALA A 151 6.68 5.42 -15.28
CA ALA A 151 6.70 6.87 -15.45
C ALA A 151 7.78 7.55 -14.60
N ILE A 152 7.87 7.21 -13.32
CA ILE A 152 8.88 7.74 -12.38
C ILE A 152 10.28 7.42 -12.87
N ARG A 153 10.56 6.18 -13.29
CA ARG A 153 11.88 5.80 -13.83
C ARG A 153 12.27 6.64 -15.04
N LYS A 154 11.31 6.90 -15.94
CA LYS A 154 11.54 7.73 -17.13
C LYS A 154 11.80 9.20 -16.74
N MET A 155 11.10 9.73 -15.74
CA MET A 155 11.30 11.09 -15.26
C MET A 155 12.66 11.26 -14.56
N LEU A 156 13.05 10.32 -13.71
CA LEU A 156 14.35 10.34 -13.04
C LEU A 156 15.50 10.26 -14.04
N ALA A 157 15.43 9.33 -15.00
CA ALA A 157 16.45 9.23 -16.06
C ALA A 157 16.55 10.51 -16.93
N ALA A 158 15.43 11.20 -17.17
CA ALA A 158 15.44 12.48 -17.87
C ALA A 158 16.03 13.61 -17.02
N ALA A 159 15.80 13.61 -15.71
CA ALA A 159 16.38 14.59 -14.79
C ALA A 159 17.92 14.43 -14.69
N ASP A 160 18.41 13.19 -14.59
CA ASP A 160 19.85 12.91 -14.56
C ASP A 160 20.54 13.34 -15.87
N ALA A 161 19.86 13.22 -17.01
CA ALA A 161 20.37 13.67 -18.31
C ALA A 161 20.45 15.21 -18.44
N HIS A 162 19.71 15.96 -17.61
CA HIS A 162 19.66 17.43 -17.63
C HIS A 162 20.37 18.08 -16.43
N GLN A 163 21.03 17.32 -15.55
CA GLN A 163 21.90 17.89 -14.53
C GLN A 163 23.14 18.50 -15.21
N PRO A 164 23.39 19.82 -15.08
CA PRO A 164 24.63 20.42 -15.52
C PRO A 164 25.78 19.79 -14.72
N LYS A 165 26.84 19.35 -15.42
CA LYS A 165 28.05 18.71 -14.84
C LYS A 165 28.77 19.54 -13.76
N GLU A 166 28.36 20.78 -13.52
CA GLU A 166 29.01 21.75 -12.63
C GLU A 166 28.71 21.54 -11.13
N GLN A 167 27.65 20.80 -10.77
CA GLN A 167 27.33 20.52 -9.35
C GLN A 167 27.98 19.25 -8.78
N VAL A 168 28.53 18.37 -9.62
CA VAL A 168 29.19 17.14 -9.16
C VAL A 168 30.57 17.46 -8.55
N GLU A 169 31.33 18.41 -9.12
CA GLU A 169 32.65 18.80 -8.60
C GLU A 169 32.61 19.54 -7.26
N LEU A 170 31.55 20.31 -6.97
CA LEU A 170 31.44 21.03 -5.70
C LEU A 170 31.04 20.11 -4.53
N THR A 171 30.33 19.02 -4.80
CA THR A 171 29.87 18.09 -3.74
C THR A 171 30.98 17.13 -3.30
N GLU A 172 31.91 16.78 -4.20
CA GLU A 172 33.11 15.98 -3.87
C GLU A 172 34.22 16.81 -3.18
N ALA A 173 34.26 18.13 -3.38
CA ALA A 173 35.23 19.01 -2.73
C ALA A 173 34.88 19.37 -1.26
N GLU A 174 33.63 19.12 -0.83
CA GLU A 174 33.15 19.38 0.54
C GLU A 174 32.92 18.10 1.37
N SER A 175 33.35 16.93 0.89
CA SER A 175 33.30 15.65 1.63
C SER A 175 34.64 15.24 2.22
#